data_AF-A0A7L5E0Z9-F1
#
_entry.id   AF-A0A7L5E0Z9-F1
#
_cell.length_a   1.000
_cell.length_b   1.000
_cell.length_c   1.000
_cell.angle_alpha   90.00
_cell.angle_beta   90.00
_cell.angle_gamma   90.00
#
_symmetry.space_group_name_H-M   'P 1'
#
loop_
_entity.id
_entity.type
_entity.pdbx_description
1 polymer ?
#
loop_
_entity_poly.entity_id
_entity_poly.type
_entity_poly.pdbx_seq_one_letter_code
_entity_poly.pdbx_strand_id
1 'polypeptide(L)'
;MAVCCLVYSFASVTAERRRQLYTVVTGIILSGIAATLLKHTVHRIRPYHMYPVIHHLGPGGGWSFPSGHTCDAFALATTISLSFAGRNSSLWLVYWAVLVGVSRVYLGVHYPSDVLGGLSTGCGMAILGYLLVNFYYQPQIKYDTGRP
;
A
#
# COMPACT_ATOMS: atom_id res chain seq x y z
N MET A 1 14.40 -27.68 -13.27
CA MET A 1 14.07 -27.87 -11.83
C MET A 1 13.48 -26.61 -11.19
N ALA A 2 14.05 -25.41 -11.35
CA ALA A 2 13.53 -24.18 -10.71
C ALA A 2 12.08 -23.80 -11.11
N VAL A 3 11.71 -23.95 -12.38
CA VAL A 3 10.34 -23.65 -12.85
C VAL A 3 9.31 -24.63 -12.27
N CYS A 4 9.63 -25.92 -12.21
CA CYS A 4 8.76 -26.92 -11.60
C CYS A 4 8.61 -26.71 -10.09
N CYS A 5 9.67 -26.29 -9.37
CA CYS A 5 9.58 -25.96 -7.95
C CYS A 5 8.74 -24.71 -7.68
N LEU A 6 8.79 -23.70 -8.56
CA LEU A 6 7.94 -22.51 -8.49
C LEU A 6 6.47 -22.85 -8.73
N VAL A 7 6.19 -23.67 -9.75
CA VAL A 7 4.82 -24.15 -10.07
C VAL A 7 4.28 -25.06 -8.96
N TYR A 8 5.10 -25.95 -8.41
CA TYR A 8 4.71 -26.84 -7.31
C TYR A 8 4.53 -26.07 -5.99
N SER A 9 5.36 -25.05 -5.72
CA SER A 9 5.19 -24.15 -4.59
C SER A 9 3.91 -23.31 -4.73
N PHE A 10 3.52 -22.91 -5.94
CA PHE A 10 2.24 -22.23 -6.22
C PHE A 10 1.02 -23.17 -6.10
N ALA A 11 1.14 -24.42 -6.56
CA ALA A 11 0.09 -25.43 -6.48
C ALA A 11 -0.17 -25.91 -5.04
N SER A 12 0.85 -25.87 -4.17
CA SER A 12 0.77 -26.24 -2.74
C SER A 12 0.34 -25.09 -1.81
N VAL A 13 0.08 -23.90 -2.35
CA VAL A 13 -0.43 -22.77 -1.56
C VAL A 13 -1.90 -23.03 -1.21
N THR A 14 -2.21 -23.06 0.09
CA THR A 14 -3.61 -23.16 0.56
C THR A 14 -4.46 -22.01 0.02
N ALA A 15 -5.78 -22.20 -0.10
CA ALA A 15 -6.69 -21.14 -0.52
C ALA A 15 -6.53 -19.86 0.32
N GLU A 16 -6.27 -20.03 1.62
CA GLU A 16 -5.98 -18.95 2.56
C GLU A 16 -4.74 -18.14 2.17
N ARG A 17 -3.60 -18.81 1.92
CA ARG A 17 -2.37 -18.12 1.52
C ARG A 17 -2.52 -17.42 0.16
N ARG A 18 -3.27 -18.00 -0.79
CA ARG A 18 -3.59 -17.33 -2.07
C ARG A 18 -4.40 -16.05 -1.84
N ARG A 19 -5.43 -16.10 -0.99
CA ARG A 19 -6.22 -14.91 -0.61
C ARG A 19 -5.35 -13.81 -0.01
N GLN A 20 -4.46 -14.17 0.90
CA GLN A 20 -3.57 -13.21 1.56
C GLN A 20 -2.62 -12.56 0.55
N LEU A 21 -2.00 -13.34 -0.34
CA LEU A 21 -1.12 -12.83 -1.40
C LEU A 21 -1.87 -11.87 -2.34
N TYR A 22 -3.07 -12.26 -2.80
CA TYR A 22 -3.87 -11.42 -3.69
C TYR A 22 -4.34 -10.15 -2.99
N THR A 23 -4.66 -10.19 -1.70
CA THR A 23 -4.98 -8.99 -0.94
C THR A 23 -3.85 -7.96 -0.99
N VAL A 24 -2.62 -8.40 -0.73
CA VAL A 24 -1.44 -7.52 -0.75
C VAL A 24 -1.22 -6.94 -2.14
N VAL A 25 -1.20 -7.81 -3.17
CA VAL A 25 -0.95 -7.39 -4.56
C VAL A 25 -2.02 -6.42 -5.05
N THR A 26 -3.30 -6.77 -4.87
CA THR A 26 -4.41 -5.91 -5.31
C THR A 26 -4.42 -4.58 -4.55
N GLY A 27 -4.17 -4.57 -3.24
CA GLY A 27 -4.13 -3.33 -2.47
C GLY A 27 -3.01 -2.37 -2.92
N ILE A 28 -1.81 -2.90 -3.21
CA ILE A 28 -0.69 -2.09 -3.71
C ILE A 28 -0.99 -1.56 -5.12
N ILE A 29 -1.49 -2.41 -6.02
CA ILE A 29 -1.83 -1.99 -7.39
C ILE A 29 -2.90 -0.89 -7.37
N LEU A 30 -3.98 -1.07 -6.62
CA LEU A 30 -5.05 -0.07 -6.51
C LEU A 30 -4.52 1.25 -5.91
N SER A 31 -3.67 1.16 -4.89
CA SER A 31 -3.00 2.33 -4.30
C SER A 31 -2.15 3.08 -5.32
N GLY A 32 -1.32 2.37 -6.10
CA GLY A 32 -0.48 2.97 -7.13
C GLY A 32 -1.27 3.62 -8.27
N ILE A 33 -2.36 2.99 -8.71
CA ILE A 33 -3.29 3.55 -9.70
C ILE A 33 -3.92 4.83 -9.14
N ALA A 34 -4.50 4.77 -7.94
CA ALA A 34 -5.15 5.92 -7.31
C ALA A 34 -4.16 7.08 -7.10
N ALA A 35 -2.95 6.80 -6.62
CA ALA A 35 -1.91 7.80 -6.44
C ALA A 35 -1.51 8.46 -7.76
N THR A 36 -1.41 7.69 -8.84
CA THR A 36 -1.10 8.20 -10.19
C THR A 36 -2.23 9.08 -10.71
N LEU A 37 -3.48 8.64 -10.61
CA LEU A 37 -4.65 9.43 -10.99
C LEU A 37 -4.74 10.74 -10.19
N LEU A 38 -4.51 10.69 -8.88
CA LEU A 38 -4.51 11.89 -8.03
C LEU A 38 -3.38 12.85 -8.38
N LYS A 39 -2.19 12.34 -8.76
CA LYS A 39 -1.08 13.18 -9.25
C LYS A 39 -1.45 13.96 -10.50
N HIS A 40 -2.13 13.31 -11.44
CA HIS A 40 -2.53 13.90 -12.72
C HIS A 40 -3.85 14.71 -12.67
N THR A 41 -4.47 14.82 -11.50
CA THR A 41 -5.68 15.64 -11.30
C THR A 41 -5.38 16.86 -10.44
N VAL A 42 -4.61 16.70 -9.36
CA VAL A 42 -4.34 17.79 -8.40
C VAL A 42 -3.20 18.70 -8.86
N HIS A 43 -2.20 18.18 -9.59
CA HIS A 43 -1.10 18.96 -10.14
C HIS A 43 -0.41 19.91 -9.15
N ARG A 44 -0.24 19.45 -7.90
CA ARG A 44 0.34 20.30 -6.87
C ARG A 44 1.84 20.44 -7.04
N ILE A 45 2.33 21.69 -7.07
CA ILE A 45 3.76 22.01 -7.10
C ILE A 45 4.44 21.54 -5.80
N ARG A 46 5.71 21.14 -5.84
CA ARG A 46 6.47 20.67 -4.66
C ARG A 46 6.96 21.82 -3.77
N PRO A 47 7.18 21.57 -2.46
CA PRO A 47 7.61 22.60 -1.51
C PRO A 47 8.86 23.36 -1.96
N TYR A 48 9.90 22.65 -2.41
CA TYR A 48 11.17 23.25 -2.82
C TYR A 48 11.11 24.11 -4.10
N HIS A 49 10.03 24.03 -4.89
CA HIS A 49 9.81 24.96 -6.01
C HIS A 49 9.12 26.25 -5.56
N MET A 50 8.27 26.18 -4.53
CA MET A 50 7.50 27.34 -4.04
C MET A 50 8.27 28.13 -2.98
N TYR A 51 9.08 27.46 -2.17
CA TYR A 51 9.76 28.05 -1.02
C TYR A 51 11.27 27.90 -1.19
N PRO A 52 11.99 28.97 -1.54
CA PRO A 52 13.45 28.94 -1.77
C PRO A 52 14.27 28.51 -0.55
N VAL A 53 13.71 28.65 0.65
CA VAL A 53 14.32 28.20 1.92
C VAL A 53 14.32 26.66 2.07
N ILE A 54 13.49 25.95 1.31
CA ILE A 54 13.38 24.50 1.39
C ILE A 54 14.29 23.88 0.33
N HIS A 55 15.37 23.24 0.78
CA HIS A 55 16.23 22.44 -0.08
C HIS A 55 15.77 20.98 -0.08
N HIS A 56 15.65 20.37 -1.26
CA HIS A 56 15.32 18.94 -1.35
C HIS A 56 16.59 18.09 -1.19
N LEU A 57 16.52 17.06 -0.37
CA LEU A 57 17.66 16.19 -0.04
C LEU A 57 17.55 14.80 -0.70
N GLY A 58 16.79 14.68 -1.78
CA GLY A 58 16.58 13.43 -2.49
C GLY A 58 15.76 13.58 -3.77
N PRO A 59 15.58 12.51 -4.56
CA PRO A 59 14.91 12.59 -5.84
C PRO A 59 13.46 13.07 -5.67
N GLY A 60 13.17 14.19 -6.32
CA GLY A 60 11.84 14.79 -6.45
C GLY A 60 11.53 15.04 -7.91
N GLY A 61 10.64 14.23 -8.49
CA GLY A 61 10.14 14.40 -9.84
C GLY A 61 8.61 14.56 -9.86
N GLY A 62 8.09 15.33 -10.82
CA GLY A 62 6.66 15.51 -11.03
C GLY A 62 5.90 16.15 -9.85
N TRP A 63 4.58 15.92 -9.83
CA TRP A 63 3.64 16.53 -8.88
C TRP A 63 3.77 16.00 -7.45
N SER A 64 3.54 16.88 -6.47
CA SER A 64 3.74 16.63 -5.04
C SER A 64 2.62 15.81 -4.41
N PHE A 65 1.36 16.04 -4.77
CA PHE A 65 0.23 15.36 -4.17
C PHE A 65 -0.24 14.14 -4.99
N PRO A 66 -0.58 13.00 -4.34
CA PRO A 66 -0.20 12.61 -2.99
C PRO A 66 1.26 12.11 -2.95
N SER A 67 1.76 11.84 -1.74
CA SER A 67 3.06 11.19 -1.55
C SER A 67 2.98 9.70 -1.93
N GLY A 68 3.65 9.28 -3.01
CA GLY A 68 3.65 7.89 -3.48
C GLY A 68 4.26 6.91 -2.47
N HIS A 69 5.42 7.24 -1.90
CA HIS A 69 6.06 6.42 -0.86
C HIS A 69 5.14 6.22 0.35
N THR A 70 4.37 7.26 0.70
CA THR A 70 3.38 7.18 1.78
C THR A 70 2.19 6.30 1.38
N CYS A 71 1.69 6.42 0.15
CA CYS A 71 0.63 5.54 -0.36
C CYS A 71 1.06 4.07 -0.27
N ASP A 72 2.24 3.74 -0.77
CA ASP A 72 2.75 2.36 -0.80
C ASP A 72 2.98 1.81 0.61
N ALA A 73 3.58 2.60 1.50
CA ALA A 73 3.85 2.19 2.87
C ALA A 73 2.54 1.91 3.65
N PHE A 74 1.55 2.80 3.55
CA PHE A 74 0.26 2.60 4.22
C PHE A 74 -0.57 1.48 3.57
N ALA A 75 -0.49 1.31 2.25
CA ALA A 75 -1.16 0.20 1.56
C ALA A 75 -0.57 -1.15 2.00
N LEU A 76 0.75 -1.26 2.09
CA LEU A 76 1.44 -2.46 2.57
C LEU A 76 1.13 -2.73 4.05
N ALA A 77 1.25 -1.73 4.91
CA ALA A 77 0.93 -1.86 6.33
C ALA A 77 -0.50 -2.32 6.56
N THR A 78 -1.46 -1.77 5.80
CA THR A 78 -2.89 -2.11 5.91
C THR A 78 -3.17 -3.52 5.38
N THR A 79 -2.71 -3.87 4.19
CA THR A 79 -2.95 -5.20 3.61
C THR A 79 -2.34 -6.33 4.43
N ILE A 80 -1.12 -6.13 4.96
CA ILE A 80 -0.48 -7.09 5.87
C ILE A 80 -1.25 -7.17 7.19
N SER A 81 -1.68 -6.03 7.73
CA SER A 81 -2.45 -5.99 8.98
C SER A 81 -3.77 -6.75 8.88
N LEU A 82 -4.46 -6.64 7.74
CA LEU A 82 -5.74 -7.33 7.50
C LEU A 82 -5.58 -8.82 7.21
N SER A 83 -4.41 -9.26 6.73
CA SER A 83 -4.22 -10.60 6.17
C SER A 83 -3.40 -11.54 7.05
N PHE A 84 -2.43 -11.03 7.82
CA PHE A 84 -1.41 -11.85 8.47
C PHE A 84 -1.16 -11.52 9.94
N ALA A 85 -1.41 -10.29 10.38
CA ALA A 85 -0.81 -9.81 11.63
C ALA A 85 -1.74 -9.88 12.84
N GLY A 86 -1.18 -10.31 13.98
CA GLY A 86 -1.73 -10.00 15.30
C GLY A 86 -1.51 -8.52 15.66
N ARG A 87 -2.31 -8.00 16.62
CA ARG A 87 -2.38 -6.57 16.98
C ARG A 87 -1.02 -5.87 17.12
N ASN A 88 -0.03 -6.53 17.71
CA ASN A 88 1.30 -5.95 17.95
C ASN A 88 2.09 -5.72 16.65
N SER A 89 2.04 -6.66 15.70
CA SER A 89 2.75 -6.53 14.42
C SER A 89 2.14 -5.43 13.54
N SER A 90 0.82 -5.24 13.61
CA SER A 90 0.14 -4.14 12.92
C SER A 90 0.58 -2.76 13.43
N LEU A 91 0.76 -2.60 14.74
CA LEU A 91 1.23 -1.34 15.32
C LEU A 91 2.63 -0.97 14.81
N TRP A 92 3.54 -1.94 14.73
CA TRP A 92 4.89 -1.71 14.20
C TRP A 92 4.88 -1.33 12.72
N LEU A 93 4.03 -1.96 11.91
CA LEU A 93 3.89 -1.63 10.48
C LEU A 93 3.33 -0.22 10.26
N VAL A 94 2.33 0.17 11.05
CA VAL A 94 1.76 1.52 10.99
C VAL A 94 2.79 2.55 11.44
N TYR A 95 3.52 2.27 12.52
CA TYR A 95 4.62 3.12 12.99
C TYR A 95 5.68 3.32 11.90
N TRP A 96 6.10 2.24 11.25
CA TRP A 96 7.01 2.31 10.11
C TRP A 96 6.45 3.16 8.95
N ALA A 97 5.18 2.99 8.59
CA ALA A 97 4.55 3.79 7.53
C ALA A 97 4.47 5.28 7.87
N VAL A 98 4.24 5.62 9.14
CA VAL A 98 4.31 7.00 9.64
C VAL A 98 5.73 7.57 9.49
N LEU A 99 6.76 6.82 9.88
CA LEU A 99 8.15 7.23 9.72
C LEU A 99 8.52 7.47 8.24
N VAL A 100 8.02 6.62 7.34
CA VAL A 100 8.15 6.85 5.89
C VAL A 100 7.54 8.19 5.49
N GLY A 101 6.31 8.49 5.95
CA GLY A 101 5.65 9.78 5.73
C GLY A 101 6.46 10.97 6.25
N VAL A 102 6.92 10.90 7.50
CA VAL A 102 7.74 11.94 8.13
C VAL A 102 9.04 12.17 7.36
N SER A 103 9.71 11.10 6.91
CA SER A 103 10.92 11.21 6.11
C SER A 103 10.71 12.03 4.83
N ARG A 104 9.52 11.95 4.21
CA ARG A 104 9.21 12.71 2.99
C ARG A 104 9.05 14.20 3.25
N VAL A 105 8.55 14.59 4.42
CA VAL A 105 8.49 16.00 4.82
C VAL A 105 9.89 16.50 5.16
N TYR A 106 10.66 15.70 5.93
CA TYR A 106 12.03 16.02 6.31
C TYR A 106 12.95 16.24 5.10
N LEU A 107 12.81 15.43 4.06
CA LEU A 107 13.56 15.58 2.81
C LEU A 107 13.13 16.80 1.96
N GLY A 108 12.11 17.56 2.38
CA GLY A 108 11.64 18.77 1.69
C GLY A 108 10.85 18.51 0.40
N VAL A 109 10.51 17.26 0.10
CA VAL A 109 9.91 16.89 -1.20
C VAL A 109 8.38 16.80 -1.18
N HIS A 110 7.75 16.81 0.00
CA HIS A 110 6.29 16.72 0.18
C HIS A 110 5.82 17.62 1.33
N TYR A 111 4.60 18.12 1.21
CA TYR A 111 3.90 18.79 2.31
C TYR A 111 3.33 17.76 3.31
N PRO A 112 3.12 18.13 4.58
CA PRO A 112 2.40 17.27 5.54
C PRO A 112 1.03 16.79 5.03
N SER A 113 0.29 17.64 4.31
CA SER A 113 -0.96 17.26 3.66
C SER A 113 -0.81 16.23 2.52
N ASP A 114 0.35 16.18 1.84
CA ASP A 114 0.60 15.14 0.81
C ASP A 114 0.79 13.77 1.48
N VAL A 115 1.34 13.77 2.69
CA VAL A 115 1.47 12.57 3.53
C VAL A 115 0.09 12.13 4.04
N LEU A 116 -0.75 13.05 4.51
CA LEU A 116 -2.14 12.72 4.90
C LEU A 116 -2.96 12.18 3.72
N GLY A 117 -2.81 12.78 2.54
CA GLY A 117 -3.40 12.28 1.30
C GLY A 117 -2.90 10.89 0.94
N GLY A 118 -1.60 10.65 1.12
CA GLY A 118 -0.99 9.33 0.90
C GLY A 118 -1.48 8.26 1.87
N LEU A 119 -1.61 8.60 3.16
CA LEU A 119 -2.18 7.73 4.19
C LEU A 119 -3.61 7.33 3.81
N SER A 120 -4.45 8.33 3.49
CA SER A 120 -5.87 8.11 3.17
C SER A 120 -6.03 7.25 1.91
N THR A 121 -5.24 7.54 0.87
CA THR A 121 -5.27 6.80 -0.40
C THR A 121 -4.77 5.37 -0.22
N GLY A 122 -3.62 5.18 0.45
CA GLY A 122 -3.01 3.87 0.68
C GLY A 122 -3.90 2.96 1.52
N CYS A 123 -4.42 3.45 2.65
CA CYS A 123 -5.34 2.70 3.50
C CYS A 123 -6.65 2.38 2.77
N GLY A 124 -7.26 3.38 2.12
CA GLY A 124 -8.53 3.22 1.41
C GLY A 124 -8.47 2.18 0.29
N MET A 125 -7.43 2.23 -0.54
CA MET A 125 -7.25 1.28 -1.64
C MET A 125 -6.84 -0.11 -1.16
N ALA A 126 -6.07 -0.21 -0.07
CA ALA A 126 -5.80 -1.50 0.58
C ALA A 126 -7.06 -2.17 1.12
N ILE A 127 -7.94 -1.41 1.79
CA ILE A 127 -9.23 -1.92 2.28
C ILE A 127 -10.09 -2.35 1.09
N LEU A 128 -10.17 -1.55 0.03
CA LEU A 128 -10.91 -1.92 -1.18
C LEU A 128 -10.37 -3.23 -1.78
N GLY A 129 -9.05 -3.36 -1.93
CA GLY A 129 -8.42 -4.59 -2.42
C GLY A 129 -8.75 -5.81 -1.56
N TYR A 130 -8.67 -5.67 -0.24
CA TYR A 130 -9.07 -6.70 0.71
C TYR A 130 -10.54 -7.12 0.55
N LEU A 131 -11.46 -6.15 0.42
CA LEU A 131 -12.88 -6.44 0.24
C LEU A 131 -13.15 -7.18 -1.07
N LEU A 132 -12.54 -6.75 -2.18
CA LEU A 132 -12.70 -7.39 -3.48
C LEU A 132 -12.18 -8.84 -3.47
N VAL A 133 -11.00 -9.06 -2.89
CA VAL A 133 -10.40 -10.39 -2.80
C VAL A 133 -11.23 -11.28 -1.88
N ASN A 134 -11.66 -10.79 -0.72
CA ASN A 134 -12.48 -11.56 0.19
C ASN A 134 -13.84 -11.92 -0.40
N PHE A 135 -14.47 -11.00 -1.12
CA PHE A 135 -15.73 -11.28 -1.81
C PHE A 135 -15.61 -12.48 -2.76
N TYR A 136 -14.50 -12.60 -3.48
CA TYR A 136 -14.23 -13.73 -4.37
C TYR A 136 -13.87 -15.04 -3.63
N TYR A 137 -13.13 -14.96 -2.51
CA TYR A 137 -12.61 -16.13 -1.79
C TYR A 137 -13.53 -16.69 -0.69
N GLN A 138 -14.48 -15.92 -0.16
CA GLN A 138 -15.38 -16.37 0.91
C GLN A 138 -16.16 -17.66 0.57
N PRO A 139 -16.69 -17.85 -0.65
CA PRO A 139 -17.35 -19.10 -1.01
C PRO A 139 -16.37 -20.29 -0.99
N GLN A 140 -15.16 -20.10 -1.53
CA GLN A 140 -14.17 -21.16 -1.73
C GLN A 140 -13.62 -21.73 -0.42
N ILE A 141 -13.39 -20.88 0.59
CA ILE A 141 -12.88 -21.31 1.90
C ILE A 141 -13.93 -22.14 2.67
N LYS A 142 -15.21 -21.80 2.55
CA LYS A 142 -16.28 -22.60 3.17
C LYS A 142 -16.34 -24.01 2.60
N TYR A 143 -16.23 -24.16 1.27
CA TYR A 143 -16.19 -25.47 0.61
C TYR A 143 -14.97 -26.31 1.01
N ASP A 144 -13.79 -25.70 1.09
CA ASP A 144 -12.53 -26.40 1.41
C ASP A 144 -12.43 -26.83 2.89
N THR A 145 -13.08 -26.10 3.80
CA THR A 145 -13.04 -26.37 5.25
C THR A 145 -14.23 -27.16 5.78
N GLY A 146 -15.23 -27.48 4.94
CA GLY A 146 -16.42 -28.23 5.32
C GLY A 146 -17.27 -27.55 6.40
N ARG A 147 -17.07 -26.25 6.63
CA ARG A 147 -17.83 -25.47 7.62
C ARG A 147 -19.04 -24.82 6.95
N PRO A 148 -20.27 -25.03 7.46
CA PRO A 148 -21.48 -24.42 6.91
C PRO A 148 -21.43 -22.87 6.88
#